data_AF-A0A150WL97-F1
#
_entry.id   AF-A0A150WL97-F1
#
_cell.length_a   1.000
_cell.length_b   1.000
_cell.length_c   1.000
_cell.angle_alpha   90.00
_cell.angle_beta   90.00
_cell.angle_gamma   90.00
#
_symmetry.space_group_name_H-M   'P 1'
#
loop_
_entity.id
_entity.type
_entity.pdbx_description
1 polymer ?
#
loop_
_entity_poly.entity_id
_entity_poly.type
_entity_poly.pdbx_seq_one_letter_code
_entity_poly.pdbx_strand_id
1 'polypeptide(L)'
;MKSVAVSIAIVGSLFMGAYAPAAPVCARVFSHVSDYSPVTFLNDKVNKVEARILLENQSADLAYAPLKLKLGAKRDDLMGFFYDNKIVEFSETTHLMADKLIMAKILQKHLGDRFLEFHPPTMGVKEFLAKNKFVNADGKVIVSKAKLSAALDKEFPQGFIIKPTLDWSSSGKSFYKDKKEIVDLLMKGDNALYNSADMAEAFGGNKTGRIGSGEKLMMMGMIEGTGLSNSKYGEANEFRAHAFYGHVVKGATETRWYTPQNKEKIEAVDRFVEDLLQSMPKGFSHRMGFSFDIFVTPQGKLQIIEVNTNRGERTNWSGFLRTPKTIGAYARHVKDHYGWAIEGTEGWMFYNNLANAKKHVKHDIVDWMKDAANPESHDYALEGFRMMQKDYFAPVLENAKDPVKLQSADFVELLDFAQNYSIRLSKVKKIGDKAWNDFVTWTKTLEH
;
A
#
# COMPACT_ATOMS: atom_id res chain seq x y z
N MET A 1 0.18 -49.22 -0.34
CA MET A 1 -0.85 -48.42 0.37
C MET A 1 -0.49 -48.36 1.85
N LYS A 2 0.12 -47.27 2.31
CA LYS A 2 0.31 -46.97 3.74
C LYS A 2 0.00 -45.49 3.92
N SER A 3 -1.14 -45.18 4.54
CA SER A 3 -1.55 -43.84 4.92
C SER A 3 -0.77 -43.42 6.18
N VAL A 4 -0.09 -42.28 6.13
CA VAL A 4 0.45 -41.63 7.33
C VAL A 4 -0.60 -40.64 7.80
N ALA A 5 -1.20 -40.94 8.95
CA ALA A 5 -2.10 -40.05 9.66
C ALA A 5 -1.28 -38.94 10.33
N VAL A 6 -1.70 -37.68 10.14
CA VAL A 6 -1.16 -36.52 10.86
C VAL A 6 -2.07 -36.28 12.07
N SER A 7 -1.56 -36.55 13.27
CA SER A 7 -2.22 -36.22 14.53
C SER A 7 -1.97 -34.76 14.86
N ILE A 8 -3.04 -33.96 14.90
CA ILE A 8 -3.02 -32.60 15.44
C ILE A 8 -3.36 -32.70 16.93
N ALA A 9 -2.39 -32.45 17.80
CA ALA A 9 -2.62 -32.32 19.23
C ALA A 9 -3.19 -30.92 19.53
N ILE A 10 -4.44 -30.89 20.00
CA ILE A 10 -5.05 -29.71 20.61
C ILE A 10 -4.72 -29.76 22.10
N VAL A 11 -3.84 -28.88 22.57
CA VAL A 11 -3.61 -28.65 24.00
C VAL A 11 -4.29 -27.32 24.35
N GLY A 12 -5.41 -27.41 25.07
CA GLY A 12 -6.01 -26.29 25.77
C GLY A 12 -5.34 -26.08 27.12
N SER A 13 -5.07 -24.84 27.49
CA SER A 13 -4.85 -24.42 28.88
C SER A 13 -5.10 -22.91 28.99
N LEU A 14 -6.04 -22.54 29.86
CA LEU A 14 -6.21 -21.18 30.40
C LEU A 14 -4.97 -20.79 31.21
N PHE A 15 -4.48 -19.56 31.05
CA PHE A 15 -3.88 -18.77 32.16
C PHE A 15 -3.92 -17.28 31.82
N MET A 16 -4.42 -16.48 32.78
CA MET A 16 -4.28 -15.02 32.81
C MET A 16 -2.86 -14.64 33.22
N GLY A 17 -2.28 -13.59 32.62
CA GLY A 17 -1.15 -12.85 33.21
C GLY A 17 -0.06 -12.43 32.23
N ALA A 18 0.18 -11.11 32.18
CA ALA A 18 1.33 -10.41 31.61
C ALA A 18 1.57 -10.51 30.08
N TYR A 19 1.18 -9.42 29.38
CA TYR A 19 1.61 -9.12 28.00
C TYR A 19 3.13 -8.86 27.97
N ALA A 20 3.91 -9.88 27.65
CA ALA A 20 5.21 -9.70 27.00
C ALA A 20 4.98 -9.83 25.48
N PRO A 21 5.51 -8.93 24.63
CA PRO A 21 5.41 -9.13 23.18
C PRO A 21 6.21 -10.36 22.80
N ALA A 22 5.52 -11.45 22.45
CA ALA A 22 6.13 -12.64 21.90
C ALA A 22 6.92 -12.25 20.64
N ALA A 23 8.22 -12.54 20.62
CA ALA A 23 9.01 -12.45 19.40
C ALA A 23 8.33 -13.32 18.33
N PRO A 24 8.13 -12.83 17.10
CA PRO A 24 7.48 -13.62 16.07
C PRO A 24 8.35 -14.84 15.77
N VAL A 25 7.87 -16.02 16.19
CA VAL A 25 8.47 -17.30 15.80
C VAL A 25 8.25 -17.42 14.29
N CYS A 26 9.33 -17.22 13.54
CA CYS A 26 9.35 -17.39 12.10
C CYS A 26 9.14 -18.88 11.80
N ALA A 27 7.90 -19.30 11.61
CA ALA A 27 7.59 -20.67 11.23
C ALA A 27 8.08 -20.88 9.80
N ARG A 28 9.24 -21.51 9.64
CA ARG A 28 9.66 -22.07 8.35
C ARG A 28 8.67 -23.18 8.01
N VAL A 29 7.78 -22.92 7.05
CA VAL A 29 6.95 -23.96 6.46
C VAL A 29 7.85 -24.73 5.49
N PHE A 30 8.38 -25.87 5.94
CA PHE A 30 9.20 -26.74 5.12
C PHE A 30 8.31 -27.55 4.18
N SER A 31 8.21 -27.15 2.91
CA SER A 31 7.85 -28.07 1.84
C SER A 31 9.15 -28.52 1.16
N HIS A 32 9.66 -29.70 1.49
CA HIS A 32 10.74 -30.31 0.71
C HIS A 32 10.20 -30.69 -0.68
N VAL A 33 10.37 -29.78 -1.64
CA VAL A 33 10.18 -30.07 -3.05
C VAL A 33 11.54 -30.54 -3.57
N SER A 34 11.64 -31.81 -3.96
CA SER A 34 12.90 -32.44 -4.40
C SER A 34 13.56 -31.78 -5.61
N ASP A 35 12.85 -30.88 -6.30
CA ASP A 35 13.26 -30.20 -7.53
C ASP A 35 13.04 -28.67 -7.46
N TYR A 36 13.20 -28.06 -6.28
CA TYR A 36 13.05 -26.61 -6.15
C TYR A 36 14.11 -25.86 -6.98
N SER A 37 13.64 -24.95 -7.84
CA SER A 37 14.44 -23.93 -8.50
C SER A 37 13.76 -22.58 -8.29
N PRO A 38 14.47 -21.54 -7.81
CA PRO A 38 13.87 -20.21 -7.60
C PRO A 38 13.17 -19.66 -8.84
N VAL A 39 13.74 -19.89 -10.02
CA VAL A 39 13.17 -19.42 -11.31
C VAL A 39 11.87 -20.16 -11.63
N THR A 40 11.89 -21.49 -11.53
CA THR A 40 10.70 -22.33 -11.79
C THR A 40 9.58 -22.00 -10.80
N PHE A 41 9.91 -21.90 -9.50
CA PHE A 41 8.95 -21.58 -8.46
C PHE A 41 8.30 -20.20 -8.67
N LEU A 42 9.11 -19.17 -8.98
CA LEU A 42 8.59 -17.85 -9.31
C LEU A 42 7.66 -17.90 -10.52
N ASN A 43 8.07 -18.58 -11.59
CA ASN A 43 7.26 -18.72 -12.81
C ASN A 43 5.94 -19.45 -12.54
N ASP A 44 5.91 -20.47 -11.69
CA ASP A 44 4.68 -21.16 -11.30
C ASP A 44 3.72 -20.22 -10.58
N LYS A 45 4.22 -19.37 -9.69
CA LYS A 45 3.42 -18.35 -9.00
C LYS A 45 2.89 -17.29 -9.94
N VAL A 46 3.71 -16.80 -10.88
CA VAL A 46 3.28 -15.86 -11.93
C VAL A 46 2.22 -16.51 -12.81
N ASN A 47 2.44 -17.74 -13.28
CA ASN A 47 1.49 -18.48 -14.12
C ASN A 47 0.15 -18.73 -13.40
N LYS A 48 0.16 -18.91 -12.08
CA LYS A 48 -1.07 -19.02 -11.29
C LYS A 48 -1.89 -17.73 -11.31
N VAL A 49 -1.24 -16.56 -11.19
CA VAL A 49 -1.92 -15.27 -11.31
C VAL A 49 -2.38 -15.03 -12.76
N GLU A 50 -1.58 -15.38 -13.74
CA GLU A 50 -1.92 -15.27 -15.16
C GLU A 50 -3.15 -16.09 -15.54
N ALA A 51 -3.20 -17.35 -15.11
CA ALA A 51 -4.36 -18.21 -15.33
C ALA A 51 -5.64 -17.58 -14.75
N ARG A 52 -5.53 -16.91 -13.61
CA ARG A 52 -6.62 -16.16 -12.99
C ARG A 52 -7.02 -14.93 -13.80
N ILE A 53 -6.07 -14.14 -14.28
CA ILE A 53 -6.30 -12.96 -15.13
C ILE A 53 -7.01 -13.38 -16.42
N LEU A 54 -6.56 -14.45 -17.06
CA LEU A 54 -7.16 -14.98 -18.29
C LEU A 54 -8.58 -15.50 -18.06
N LEU A 55 -8.83 -16.16 -16.93
CA LEU A 55 -10.18 -16.59 -16.55
C LEU A 55 -11.10 -15.37 -16.38
N GLU A 56 -10.65 -14.31 -15.71
CA GLU A 56 -11.47 -13.11 -15.54
C GLU A 56 -11.70 -12.30 -16.81
N ASN A 57 -10.77 -12.33 -17.77
CA ASN A 57 -11.00 -11.69 -19.06
C ASN A 57 -12.27 -12.21 -19.75
N GLN A 58 -12.67 -13.45 -19.47
CA GLN A 58 -13.89 -14.05 -20.02
C GLN A 58 -15.16 -13.61 -19.29
N SER A 59 -15.04 -13.14 -18.04
CA SER A 59 -16.15 -12.70 -17.18
C SER A 59 -16.18 -11.20 -16.89
N ALA A 60 -15.21 -10.43 -17.41
CA ALA A 60 -14.98 -9.04 -17.01
C ALA A 60 -16.12 -8.07 -17.36
N ASP A 61 -17.06 -8.46 -18.21
CA ASP A 61 -18.22 -7.65 -18.57
C ASP A 61 -19.43 -8.00 -17.67
N LEU A 62 -19.29 -7.75 -16.37
CA LEU A 62 -20.45 -7.77 -15.47
C LEU A 62 -21.11 -6.39 -15.49
N ALA A 63 -22.22 -6.29 -16.23
CA ALA A 63 -23.13 -5.17 -16.11
C ALA A 63 -23.76 -5.20 -14.71
N TYR A 64 -23.25 -4.38 -13.80
CA TYR A 64 -23.93 -4.16 -12.53
C TYR A 64 -25.15 -3.28 -12.76
N ALA A 65 -26.31 -3.74 -12.28
CA ALA A 65 -27.48 -2.88 -12.22
C ALA A 65 -27.18 -1.67 -11.32
N PRO A 66 -27.70 -0.47 -11.62
CA PRO A 66 -27.65 0.65 -10.70
C PRO A 66 -28.21 0.25 -9.34
N LEU A 67 -27.48 0.58 -8.28
CA LEU A 67 -27.83 0.22 -6.91
C LEU A 67 -28.03 1.48 -6.08
N LYS A 68 -28.97 1.39 -5.14
CA LYS A 68 -29.15 2.39 -4.10
C LYS A 68 -28.67 1.81 -2.78
N LEU A 69 -27.61 2.39 -2.23
CA LEU A 69 -26.86 1.86 -1.10
C LEU A 69 -27.25 2.61 0.18
N LYS A 70 -27.55 1.86 1.24
CA LYS A 70 -27.76 2.39 2.59
C LYS A 70 -26.57 1.98 3.45
N LEU A 71 -25.59 2.86 3.58
CA LEU A 71 -24.33 2.63 4.28
C LEU A 71 -24.13 3.72 5.33
N GLY A 72 -23.43 3.41 6.43
CA GLY A 72 -22.90 4.43 7.33
C GLY A 72 -21.83 5.28 6.63
N ALA A 73 -21.58 6.48 7.14
CA ALA A 73 -20.63 7.45 6.57
C ALA A 73 -19.17 7.14 6.99
N LYS A 74 -18.77 5.87 7.03
CA LYS A 74 -17.44 5.42 7.46
C LYS A 74 -16.77 4.60 6.37
N ARG A 75 -15.42 4.62 6.36
CA ARG A 75 -14.61 3.78 5.48
C ARG A 75 -15.00 2.31 5.60
N ASP A 76 -15.20 1.84 6.84
CA ASP A 76 -15.42 0.42 7.13
C ASP A 76 -16.76 -0.07 6.56
N ASP A 77 -17.78 0.78 6.51
CA ASP A 77 -19.08 0.46 5.89
C ASP A 77 -18.96 0.33 4.36
N LEU A 78 -18.27 1.28 3.71
CA LEU A 78 -18.01 1.23 2.26
C LEU A 78 -17.15 0.01 1.88
N MET A 79 -16.10 -0.26 2.65
CA MET A 79 -15.24 -1.41 2.42
C MET A 79 -15.95 -2.73 2.71
N GLY A 80 -16.75 -2.78 3.78
CA GLY A 80 -17.61 -3.92 4.11
C GLY A 80 -18.53 -4.26 2.94
N PHE A 81 -19.24 -3.25 2.42
CA PHE A 81 -20.09 -3.39 1.24
C PHE A 81 -19.34 -4.00 0.04
N PHE A 82 -18.15 -3.50 -0.29
CA PHE A 82 -17.37 -4.03 -1.41
C PHE A 82 -16.99 -5.51 -1.22
N TYR A 83 -16.63 -5.91 0.00
CA TYR A 83 -16.26 -7.29 0.27
C TYR A 83 -17.48 -8.22 0.34
N ASP A 84 -18.54 -7.82 1.04
CA ASP A 84 -19.74 -8.64 1.25
C ASP A 84 -20.48 -8.90 -0.06
N ASN A 85 -20.44 -7.95 -0.99
CA ASN A 85 -21.04 -8.10 -2.32
C ASN A 85 -20.07 -8.67 -3.36
N LYS A 86 -18.91 -9.20 -2.92
CA LYS A 86 -17.89 -9.79 -3.80
C LYS A 86 -17.37 -8.84 -4.87
N ILE A 87 -17.55 -7.53 -4.69
CA ILE A 87 -17.07 -6.49 -5.59
C ILE A 87 -15.54 -6.46 -5.52
N VAL A 88 -14.95 -6.48 -4.33
CA VAL A 88 -13.50 -6.67 -4.20
C VAL A 88 -13.22 -8.10 -3.75
N GLU A 89 -12.32 -8.78 -4.44
CA GLU A 89 -11.86 -10.09 -4.00
C GLU A 89 -10.75 -10.01 -2.95
N PHE A 90 -10.73 -10.97 -2.04
CA PHE A 90 -9.60 -11.23 -1.15
C PHE A 90 -9.25 -12.72 -1.33
N SER A 91 -8.15 -12.99 -2.02
CA SER A 91 -7.84 -14.32 -2.52
C SER A 91 -6.33 -14.62 -2.41
N GLU A 92 -5.93 -15.84 -2.73
CA GLU A 92 -4.51 -16.13 -2.92
C GLU A 92 -3.91 -15.29 -4.07
N THR A 93 -4.68 -14.98 -5.11
CA THR A 93 -4.23 -14.13 -6.21
C THR A 93 -3.91 -12.73 -5.72
N THR A 94 -4.80 -12.10 -4.94
CA THR A 94 -4.53 -10.74 -4.43
C THR A 94 -3.38 -10.72 -3.43
N HIS A 95 -3.15 -11.83 -2.73
CA HIS A 95 -1.93 -12.04 -1.93
C HIS A 95 -0.67 -12.11 -2.79
N LEU A 96 -0.65 -12.95 -3.83
CA LEU A 96 0.49 -13.07 -4.75
C LEU A 96 0.79 -11.75 -5.46
N MET A 97 -0.23 -10.99 -5.84
CA MET A 97 -0.08 -9.67 -6.45
C MET A 97 0.46 -8.60 -5.47
N ALA A 98 0.44 -8.85 -4.17
CA ALA A 98 1.10 -7.98 -3.19
C ALA A 98 2.62 -8.19 -3.13
N ASP A 99 3.12 -9.31 -3.68
CA ASP A 99 4.55 -9.54 -3.83
C ASP A 99 5.07 -8.70 -5.00
N LYS A 100 5.98 -7.77 -4.68
CA LYS A 100 6.52 -6.81 -5.64
C LYS A 100 7.20 -7.47 -6.83
N LEU A 101 7.86 -8.62 -6.61
CA LEU A 101 8.55 -9.33 -7.67
C LEU A 101 7.55 -10.03 -8.59
N ILE A 102 6.54 -10.72 -8.03
CA ILE A 102 5.46 -11.33 -8.82
C ILE A 102 4.74 -10.26 -9.66
N MET A 103 4.38 -9.12 -9.05
CA MET A 103 3.74 -8.01 -9.75
C MET A 103 4.62 -7.51 -10.91
N ALA A 104 5.92 -7.27 -10.68
CA ALA A 104 6.82 -6.83 -11.73
C ALA A 104 6.91 -7.84 -12.90
N LYS A 105 6.90 -9.16 -12.62
CA LYS A 105 6.88 -10.19 -13.67
C LYS A 105 5.59 -10.22 -14.47
N ILE A 106 4.43 -10.03 -13.83
CA ILE A 106 3.13 -9.92 -14.51
C ILE A 106 3.13 -8.69 -15.43
N LEU A 107 3.57 -7.54 -14.92
CA LEU A 107 3.69 -6.31 -15.72
C LEU A 107 4.65 -6.52 -16.90
N GLN A 108 5.82 -7.10 -16.66
CA GLN A 108 6.81 -7.35 -17.72
C GLN A 108 6.25 -8.26 -18.82
N LYS A 109 5.53 -9.32 -18.44
CA LYS A 109 4.98 -10.30 -19.38
C LYS A 109 3.91 -9.68 -20.28
N HIS A 110 3.04 -8.83 -19.73
CA HIS A 110 1.94 -8.23 -20.50
C HIS A 110 2.33 -6.96 -21.25
N LEU A 111 3.23 -6.14 -20.71
CA LEU A 111 3.65 -4.88 -21.34
C LEU A 111 4.77 -5.08 -22.37
N GLY A 112 5.52 -6.19 -22.29
CA GLY A 112 6.65 -6.46 -23.19
C GLY A 112 7.66 -5.32 -23.17
N ASP A 113 7.95 -4.77 -24.35
CA ASP A 113 8.92 -3.68 -24.52
C ASP A 113 8.53 -2.40 -23.78
N ARG A 114 7.24 -2.18 -23.52
CA ARG A 114 6.73 -1.03 -22.76
C ARG A 114 6.95 -1.14 -21.26
N PHE A 115 7.41 -2.28 -20.74
CA PHE A 115 7.59 -2.46 -19.29
C PHE A 115 8.44 -1.35 -18.65
N LEU A 116 9.52 -0.92 -19.31
CA LEU A 116 10.44 0.09 -18.79
C LEU A 116 9.88 1.54 -18.86
N GLU A 117 8.78 1.75 -19.59
CA GLU A 117 8.01 3.00 -19.55
C GLU A 117 7.31 3.15 -18.19
N PHE A 118 6.82 2.04 -17.64
CA PHE A 118 6.02 2.05 -16.41
C PHE A 118 6.79 1.70 -15.15
N HIS A 119 7.74 0.77 -15.22
CA HIS A 119 8.38 0.19 -14.05
C HIS A 119 9.91 0.04 -14.27
N PRO A 120 10.75 0.31 -13.26
CA PRO A 120 12.19 0.05 -13.36
C PRO A 120 12.49 -1.45 -13.53
N PRO A 121 13.64 -1.81 -14.14
CA PRO A 121 14.04 -3.22 -14.25
C PRO A 121 14.07 -3.88 -12.87
N THR A 122 13.55 -5.10 -12.75
CA THR A 122 13.37 -5.78 -11.45
C THR A 122 13.65 -7.27 -11.56
N MET A 123 14.39 -7.81 -10.59
CA MET A 123 14.80 -9.21 -10.55
C MET A 123 14.95 -9.71 -9.11
N GLY A 124 14.61 -10.97 -8.84
CA GLY A 124 14.91 -11.61 -7.56
C GLY A 124 16.41 -11.81 -7.35
N VAL A 125 16.86 -11.81 -6.09
CA VAL A 125 18.29 -12.06 -5.79
C VAL A 125 18.67 -13.51 -6.15
N LYS A 126 17.87 -14.49 -5.74
CA LYS A 126 18.11 -15.90 -6.10
C LYS A 126 17.89 -16.14 -7.58
N GLU A 127 16.88 -15.50 -8.17
CA GLU A 127 16.61 -15.51 -9.60
C GLU A 127 17.86 -15.08 -10.41
N PHE A 128 18.48 -13.95 -10.05
CA PHE A 128 19.68 -13.43 -10.71
C PHE A 128 20.86 -14.41 -10.60
N LEU A 129 21.13 -14.91 -9.39
CA LEU A 129 22.24 -15.84 -9.15
C LEU A 129 22.04 -17.16 -9.91
N ALA A 130 20.82 -17.70 -9.91
CA ALA A 130 20.47 -18.93 -10.61
C ALA A 130 20.55 -18.76 -12.14
N LYS A 131 19.93 -17.71 -12.68
CA LYS A 131 19.92 -17.39 -14.14
C LYS A 131 21.33 -17.30 -14.71
N ASN A 132 22.25 -16.69 -13.96
CA ASN A 132 23.64 -16.51 -14.38
C ASN A 132 24.56 -17.69 -14.01
N LYS A 133 24.04 -18.75 -13.39
CA LYS A 133 24.80 -19.91 -12.91
C LYS A 133 25.96 -19.50 -11.99
N PHE A 134 25.70 -18.57 -11.08
CA PHE A 134 26.70 -18.00 -10.17
C PHE A 134 26.82 -18.76 -8.86
N VAL A 135 25.95 -19.74 -8.61
CA VAL A 135 25.93 -20.55 -7.40
C VAL A 135 26.15 -22.03 -7.73
N ASN A 136 26.77 -22.77 -6.81
CA ASN A 136 26.87 -24.23 -6.90
C ASN A 136 25.61 -24.93 -6.34
N ALA A 137 25.64 -26.26 -6.24
CA ALA A 137 24.54 -27.06 -5.69
C ALA A 137 24.21 -26.73 -4.23
N ASP A 138 25.17 -26.25 -3.44
CA ASP A 138 24.97 -25.83 -2.05
C ASP A 138 24.49 -24.37 -1.93
N GLY A 139 24.24 -23.69 -3.05
CA GLY A 139 23.87 -22.27 -3.06
C GLY A 139 25.03 -21.31 -2.77
N LYS A 140 26.28 -21.76 -2.75
CA LYS A 140 27.44 -20.87 -2.55
C LYS A 140 27.81 -20.15 -3.84
N VAL A 141 28.09 -18.85 -3.77
CA VAL A 141 28.54 -18.06 -4.93
C VAL A 141 29.95 -18.51 -5.33
N ILE A 142 30.13 -18.91 -6.60
CA ILE A 142 31.37 -19.51 -7.12
C ILE A 142 32.12 -18.64 -8.14
N VAL A 143 31.59 -17.46 -8.47
CA VAL A 143 32.23 -16.53 -9.42
C VAL A 143 33.05 -15.47 -8.71
N SER A 144 33.96 -14.80 -9.43
CA SER A 144 34.71 -13.68 -8.88
C SER A 144 33.83 -12.44 -8.66
N LYS A 145 34.23 -11.58 -7.72
CA LYS A 145 33.62 -10.24 -7.50
C LYS A 145 33.48 -9.44 -8.80
N ALA A 146 34.53 -9.45 -9.64
CA ALA A 146 34.52 -8.73 -10.91
C ALA A 146 33.46 -9.27 -11.88
N LYS A 147 33.32 -10.60 -11.98
CA LYS A 147 32.29 -11.23 -12.84
C LYS A 147 30.89 -10.97 -12.32
N LEU A 148 30.67 -11.03 -11.00
CA LEU A 148 29.40 -10.72 -10.37
C LEU A 148 29.00 -9.26 -10.61
N SER A 149 29.94 -8.32 -10.39
CA SER A 149 29.72 -6.88 -10.63
C SER A 149 29.40 -6.59 -12.10
N ALA A 150 30.14 -7.17 -13.05
CA ALA A 150 29.90 -6.94 -14.47
C ALA A 150 28.52 -7.43 -14.92
N ALA A 151 28.03 -8.53 -14.37
CA ALA A 151 26.68 -9.01 -14.64
C ALA A 151 25.60 -8.11 -14.02
N LEU A 152 25.83 -7.57 -12.83
CA LEU A 152 24.93 -6.58 -12.22
C LEU A 152 24.89 -5.29 -13.04
N ASP A 153 26.03 -4.81 -13.53
CA ASP A 153 26.10 -3.60 -14.39
C ASP A 153 25.41 -3.81 -15.74
N LYS A 154 25.40 -5.05 -16.25
CA LYS A 154 24.65 -5.41 -17.45
C LYS A 154 23.14 -5.38 -17.22
N GLU A 155 22.66 -5.94 -16.12
CA GLU A 155 21.21 -6.01 -15.82
C GLU A 155 20.67 -4.66 -15.29
N PHE A 156 21.52 -3.88 -14.62
CA PHE A 156 21.17 -2.60 -13.99
C PHE A 156 22.23 -1.52 -14.31
N PRO A 157 22.28 -1.01 -15.55
CA PRO A 157 23.33 -0.07 -15.98
C PRO A 157 23.30 1.27 -15.24
N GLN A 158 22.14 1.66 -14.72
CA GLN A 158 21.96 2.85 -13.88
C GLN A 158 22.10 2.55 -12.38
N GLY A 159 22.55 1.33 -12.04
CA GLY A 159 22.57 0.79 -10.69
C GLY A 159 21.19 0.38 -10.18
N PHE A 160 21.15 -0.11 -8.94
CA PHE A 160 19.96 -0.75 -8.37
C PHE A 160 19.91 -0.55 -6.85
N ILE A 161 18.73 -0.81 -6.30
CA ILE A 161 18.49 -0.93 -4.86
C ILE A 161 17.92 -2.30 -4.56
N ILE A 162 18.15 -2.78 -3.33
CA ILE A 162 17.54 -4.00 -2.84
C ILE A 162 16.36 -3.66 -1.94
N LYS A 163 15.22 -4.29 -2.21
CA LYS A 163 13.98 -4.15 -1.42
C LYS A 163 13.46 -5.52 -0.99
N PRO A 164 12.74 -5.62 0.12
CA PRO A 164 11.94 -6.80 0.40
C PRO A 164 10.81 -6.97 -0.63
N THR A 165 10.56 -8.21 -1.06
CA THR A 165 9.46 -8.56 -1.96
C THR A 165 8.10 -8.37 -1.31
N LEU A 166 8.01 -8.72 -0.02
CA LEU A 166 6.87 -8.55 0.86
C LEU A 166 7.30 -7.83 2.13
N ASP A 167 6.84 -6.60 2.35
CA ASP A 167 7.03 -5.87 3.61
C ASP A 167 5.83 -4.97 3.90
N TRP A 168 5.62 -4.68 5.18
CA TRP A 168 4.54 -3.82 5.66
C TRP A 168 5.14 -2.64 6.39
N SER A 169 4.78 -1.43 5.92
CA SER A 169 5.07 -0.19 6.65
C SER A 169 6.56 -0.03 6.98
N SER A 170 7.44 -0.48 6.10
CA SER A 170 8.88 -0.27 6.23
C SER A 170 9.12 1.23 6.13
N SER A 171 9.47 1.89 7.22
CA SER A 171 9.76 3.33 7.27
C SER A 171 11.05 3.71 6.54
N GLY A 172 11.27 3.18 5.33
CA GLY A 172 12.48 3.34 4.53
C GLY A 172 13.72 2.59 5.03
N LYS A 173 13.60 1.79 6.09
CA LYS A 173 14.75 1.18 6.81
C LYS A 173 15.35 -0.08 6.16
N SER A 174 14.79 -0.56 5.05
CA SER A 174 15.09 -1.90 4.51
C SER A 174 15.76 -1.87 3.12
N PHE A 175 16.58 -0.85 2.83
CA PHE A 175 17.20 -0.68 1.51
C PHE A 175 18.73 -0.79 1.54
N TYR A 176 19.29 -1.66 0.70
CA TYR A 176 20.71 -1.64 0.35
C TYR A 176 20.89 -0.87 -0.95
N LYS A 177 21.91 0.01 -1.02
CA LYS A 177 22.14 0.90 -2.17
C LYS A 177 23.57 0.87 -2.70
N ASP A 178 24.55 0.57 -1.86
CA ASP A 178 25.93 0.50 -2.30
C ASP A 178 26.17 -0.82 -3.04
N LYS A 179 26.39 -0.73 -4.36
CA LYS A 179 26.70 -1.89 -5.21
C LYS A 179 27.89 -2.69 -4.67
N LYS A 180 28.94 -2.02 -4.18
CA LYS A 180 30.14 -2.69 -3.67
C LYS A 180 29.81 -3.47 -2.40
N GLU A 181 29.09 -2.84 -1.46
CA GLU A 181 28.61 -3.51 -0.25
C GLU A 181 27.74 -4.73 -0.59
N ILE A 182 26.81 -4.58 -1.54
CA ILE A 182 25.94 -5.65 -2.00
C ILE A 182 26.74 -6.82 -2.59
N VAL A 183 27.71 -6.54 -3.46
CA VAL A 183 28.60 -7.55 -4.05
C VAL A 183 29.39 -8.26 -2.95
N ASP A 184 29.94 -7.52 -1.99
CA ASP A 184 30.69 -8.09 -0.88
C ASP A 184 29.81 -9.00 0.00
N LEU A 185 28.57 -8.60 0.28
CA LEU A 185 27.58 -9.39 1.02
C LEU A 185 27.18 -10.65 0.25
N LEU A 186 26.90 -10.55 -1.06
CA LEU A 186 26.57 -11.72 -1.88
C LEU A 186 27.72 -12.74 -1.91
N MET A 187 28.95 -12.26 -2.03
CA MET A 187 30.15 -13.12 -2.04
C MET A 187 30.41 -13.79 -0.70
N LYS A 188 30.13 -13.10 0.42
CA LYS A 188 30.28 -13.68 1.76
C LYS A 188 29.29 -14.82 2.00
N GLY A 189 28.08 -14.71 1.44
CA GLY A 189 26.97 -15.61 1.76
C GLY A 189 26.50 -15.46 3.20
N ASP A 190 25.51 -16.27 3.57
CA ASP A 190 25.01 -16.50 4.93
C ASP A 190 24.79 -15.22 5.75
N ASN A 191 24.11 -14.24 5.16
CA ASN A 191 23.79 -12.95 5.77
C ASN A 191 22.33 -12.54 5.50
N ALA A 192 21.96 -11.34 5.94
CA ALA A 192 20.59 -10.85 5.84
C ALA A 192 20.10 -10.67 4.39
N LEU A 193 21.01 -10.39 3.45
CA LEU A 193 20.74 -10.19 2.03
C LEU A 193 20.58 -11.54 1.32
N TYR A 194 21.48 -12.48 1.60
CA TYR A 194 21.50 -13.78 0.96
C TYR A 194 22.09 -14.84 1.90
N ASN A 195 21.36 -15.95 2.06
CA ASN A 195 21.85 -17.15 2.72
C ASN A 195 21.89 -18.30 1.70
N SER A 196 22.98 -19.06 1.69
CA SER A 196 23.16 -20.15 0.72
C SER A 196 22.07 -21.21 0.85
N ALA A 197 21.60 -21.50 2.07
CA ALA A 197 20.50 -22.43 2.34
C ALA A 197 19.16 -21.95 1.73
N ASP A 198 18.96 -20.64 1.54
CA ASP A 198 17.73 -20.10 0.95
C ASP A 198 17.61 -20.46 -0.54
N MET A 199 18.67 -20.96 -1.19
CA MET A 199 18.59 -21.45 -2.58
C MET A 199 17.81 -22.76 -2.71
N ALA A 200 17.73 -23.55 -1.65
CA ALA A 200 17.00 -24.82 -1.65
C ALA A 200 15.54 -24.67 -1.19
N GLU A 201 15.13 -23.48 -0.74
CA GLU A 201 13.83 -23.26 -0.11
C GLU A 201 13.13 -21.99 -0.64
N ALA A 202 11.80 -22.03 -0.68
CA ALA A 202 11.00 -20.85 -0.93
C ALA A 202 10.83 -20.04 0.38
N PHE A 203 11.12 -18.75 0.34
CA PHE A 203 10.95 -17.88 1.49
C PHE A 203 9.45 -17.62 1.77
N GLY A 204 8.98 -18.02 2.96
CA GLY A 204 7.66 -17.65 3.47
C GLY A 204 7.69 -16.27 4.13
N GLY A 205 6.73 -15.40 3.81
CA GLY A 205 6.67 -14.07 4.40
C GLY A 205 6.44 -14.12 5.91
N ASN A 206 7.24 -13.37 6.67
CA ASN A 206 7.28 -13.42 8.15
C ASN A 206 5.94 -13.15 8.87
N LYS A 207 4.97 -12.48 8.22
CA LYS A 207 3.73 -12.02 8.88
C LYS A 207 2.48 -12.77 8.44
N THR A 208 2.44 -13.30 7.23
CA THR A 208 1.25 -14.00 6.69
C THR A 208 1.40 -15.51 6.73
N GLY A 209 2.62 -16.04 6.88
CA GLY A 209 2.92 -17.47 6.71
C GLY A 209 2.69 -17.99 5.28
N ARG A 210 2.30 -17.10 4.35
CA ARG A 210 2.06 -17.43 2.94
C ARG A 210 3.34 -17.19 2.14
N ILE A 211 3.56 -18.06 1.15
CA ILE A 211 4.73 -18.00 0.27
C ILE A 211 4.35 -17.27 -1.02
N GLY A 212 4.95 -16.09 -1.21
CA GLY A 212 4.84 -15.29 -2.44
C GLY A 212 5.76 -15.82 -3.54
N SER A 213 6.67 -14.98 -4.02
CA SER A 213 7.70 -15.30 -5.03
C SER A 213 8.71 -16.37 -4.60
N GLY A 214 8.77 -16.71 -3.30
CA GLY A 214 9.84 -17.52 -2.73
C GLY A 214 11.14 -16.74 -2.53
N GLU A 215 11.17 -15.46 -2.89
CA GLU A 215 12.28 -14.53 -2.69
C GLU A 215 12.00 -13.67 -1.47
N LYS A 216 13.04 -13.45 -0.64
CA LYS A 216 12.96 -12.50 0.48
C LYS A 216 13.17 -11.06 -0.01
N LEU A 217 14.11 -10.90 -0.94
CA LEU A 217 14.60 -9.63 -1.43
C LEU A 217 14.63 -9.63 -2.96
N MET A 218 14.40 -8.47 -3.55
CA MET A 218 14.52 -8.21 -4.99
C MET A 218 15.46 -7.03 -5.23
N MET A 219 16.10 -7.03 -6.39
CA MET A 219 16.83 -5.89 -6.95
C MET A 219 15.89 -5.12 -7.88
N MET A 220 15.89 -3.81 -7.75
CA MET A 220 15.11 -2.89 -8.57
C MET A 220 16.03 -1.78 -9.07
N GLY A 221 15.97 -1.45 -10.35
CA GLY A 221 16.76 -0.37 -10.94
C GLY A 221 16.58 0.94 -10.18
N MET A 222 17.67 1.69 -10.01
CA MET A 222 17.59 3.01 -9.40
C MET A 222 16.80 3.96 -10.31
N ILE A 223 15.95 4.76 -9.67
CA ILE A 223 15.22 5.84 -10.35
C ILE A 223 15.99 7.12 -10.09
N GLU A 224 16.30 7.86 -11.15
CA GLU A 224 17.03 9.13 -11.05
C GLU A 224 16.32 10.10 -10.11
N GLY A 225 17.08 10.81 -9.27
CA GLY A 225 16.52 11.75 -8.30
C GLY A 225 15.91 11.12 -7.04
N THR A 226 15.92 9.79 -6.88
CA THR A 226 15.54 9.12 -5.60
C THR A 226 16.60 9.21 -4.50
N GLY A 227 17.47 10.23 -4.56
CA GLY A 227 18.32 10.60 -3.45
C GLY A 227 17.44 10.78 -2.22
N LEU A 228 17.70 10.02 -1.15
CA LEU A 228 16.94 10.07 0.09
C LEU A 228 17.12 11.44 0.73
N SER A 229 16.39 12.44 0.28
CA SER A 229 16.11 13.56 1.16
C SER A 229 15.18 12.98 2.23
N ASN A 230 15.78 12.63 3.38
CA ASN A 230 15.07 12.28 4.60
C ASN A 230 14.24 13.46 5.14
N SER A 231 14.13 14.57 4.40
CA SER A 231 13.20 15.61 4.75
C SER A 231 11.80 15.10 4.42
N LYS A 232 11.02 14.90 5.49
CA LYS A 232 9.55 14.90 5.48
C LYS A 232 8.94 16.10 4.71
N TYR A 233 9.78 17.08 4.40
CA TYR A 233 9.56 18.35 3.71
C TYR A 233 10.31 18.47 2.35
N GLY A 234 10.92 17.40 1.83
CA GLY A 234 11.67 17.42 0.56
C GLY A 234 10.77 17.49 -0.67
N GLU A 235 11.35 17.83 -1.83
CA GLU A 235 10.60 18.02 -3.08
C GLU A 235 9.73 16.78 -3.41
N ALA A 236 8.42 17.02 -3.38
CA ALA A 236 7.38 16.03 -3.53
C ALA A 236 7.41 15.39 -4.91
N ASN A 237 7.90 14.17 -4.95
CA ASN A 237 7.97 13.39 -6.17
C ASN A 237 7.40 11.98 -6.00
N GLU A 238 6.73 11.68 -4.87
CA GLU A 238 6.03 10.40 -4.68
C GLU A 238 4.53 10.62 -4.48
N PHE A 239 3.75 9.98 -5.34
CA PHE A 239 2.30 10.03 -5.38
C PHE A 239 1.74 8.63 -5.20
N ARG A 240 0.58 8.54 -4.56
CA ARG A 240 -0.21 7.32 -4.53
C ARG A 240 -1.47 7.50 -5.35
N ALA A 241 -1.52 6.88 -6.52
CA ALA A 241 -2.73 6.81 -7.32
C ALA A 241 -3.59 5.62 -6.89
N HIS A 242 -4.90 5.75 -7.03
CA HIS A 242 -5.84 4.69 -6.70
C HIS A 242 -6.57 4.22 -7.95
N ALA A 243 -6.77 2.92 -8.07
CA ALA A 243 -7.58 2.34 -9.13
C ALA A 243 -8.58 1.34 -8.58
N PHE A 244 -9.70 1.24 -9.27
CA PHE A 244 -10.79 0.35 -8.92
C PHE A 244 -11.42 -0.16 -10.21
N TYR A 245 -11.52 -1.48 -10.38
CA TYR A 245 -12.18 -2.08 -11.53
C TYR A 245 -11.66 -1.59 -12.89
N GLY A 246 -10.33 -1.50 -13.03
CA GLY A 246 -9.70 -1.15 -14.30
C GLY A 246 -9.68 0.33 -14.63
N HIS A 247 -10.16 1.18 -13.72
CA HIS A 247 -10.15 2.62 -13.90
C HIS A 247 -9.47 3.32 -12.74
N VAL A 248 -8.80 4.43 -13.04
CA VAL A 248 -8.30 5.34 -12.01
C VAL A 248 -9.47 5.99 -11.27
N VAL A 249 -9.39 6.01 -9.95
CA VAL A 249 -10.33 6.70 -9.08
C VAL A 249 -9.94 8.16 -9.00
N LYS A 250 -10.42 8.97 -9.96
CA LYS A 250 -10.09 10.39 -10.05
C LYS A 250 -10.35 11.13 -8.74
N GLY A 251 -9.36 11.92 -8.31
CA GLY A 251 -9.40 12.69 -7.05
C GLY A 251 -9.04 11.89 -5.80
N ALA A 252 -8.73 10.59 -5.91
CA ALA A 252 -8.21 9.78 -4.82
C ALA A 252 -6.68 9.79 -4.73
N THR A 253 -5.99 10.40 -5.69
CA THR A 253 -4.54 10.49 -5.74
C THR A 253 -4.01 11.48 -4.70
N GLU A 254 -3.01 11.04 -3.93
CA GLU A 254 -2.43 11.77 -2.80
C GLU A 254 -0.91 11.83 -2.89
N THR A 255 -0.29 12.92 -2.45
CA THR A 255 1.15 12.96 -2.22
C THR A 255 1.50 12.17 -0.95
N ARG A 256 2.60 11.41 -0.97
CA ARG A 256 3.04 10.67 0.23
C ARG A 256 3.61 11.58 1.33
N TRP A 257 4.06 12.77 0.94
CA TRP A 257 4.73 13.74 1.81
C TRP A 257 3.81 14.92 2.14
N TYR A 258 4.10 15.63 3.23
CA TYR A 258 3.38 16.81 3.71
C TYR A 258 3.71 18.03 2.86
N THR A 259 3.34 17.96 1.59
CA THR A 259 3.67 18.96 0.58
C THR A 259 2.42 19.42 -0.13
N PRO A 260 2.35 20.69 -0.59
CA PRO A 260 1.22 21.18 -1.36
C PRO A 260 0.95 20.28 -2.58
N GLN A 261 -0.33 19.98 -2.79
CA GLN A 261 -0.78 19.12 -3.88
C GLN A 261 -0.65 19.88 -5.21
N ASN A 262 0.20 19.39 -6.11
CA ASN A 262 0.32 19.94 -7.45
C ASN A 262 -0.69 19.24 -8.38
N LYS A 263 -1.74 19.97 -8.78
CA LYS A 263 -2.83 19.45 -9.60
C LYS A 263 -2.34 18.88 -10.94
N GLU A 264 -1.42 19.55 -11.63
CA GLU A 264 -0.90 19.09 -12.92
C GLU A 264 -0.14 17.77 -12.78
N LYS A 265 0.69 17.64 -11.74
CA LYS A 265 1.39 16.38 -11.43
C LYS A 265 0.40 15.26 -11.09
N ILE A 266 -0.64 15.55 -10.32
CA ILE A 266 -1.69 14.57 -9.97
C ILE A 266 -2.41 14.08 -11.23
N GLU A 267 -2.80 14.99 -12.12
CA GLU A 267 -3.44 14.61 -13.38
C GLU A 267 -2.51 13.80 -14.30
N ALA A 268 -1.21 14.12 -14.32
CA ALA A 268 -0.22 13.34 -15.07
C ALA A 268 -0.06 11.92 -14.49
N VAL A 269 -0.04 11.79 -13.16
CA VAL A 269 -0.01 10.51 -12.45
C VAL A 269 -1.27 9.70 -12.75
N ASP A 270 -2.46 10.32 -12.69
CA ASP A 270 -3.73 9.66 -13.00
C ASP A 270 -3.74 9.15 -14.44
N ARG A 271 -3.31 9.97 -15.42
CA ARG A 271 -3.22 9.54 -16.83
C ARG A 271 -2.23 8.39 -17.03
N PHE A 272 -1.09 8.43 -16.36
CA PHE A 272 -0.07 7.39 -16.46
C PHE A 272 -0.57 6.04 -15.92
N VAL A 273 -1.29 6.03 -14.79
CA VAL A 273 -1.88 4.80 -14.25
C VAL A 273 -3.05 4.33 -15.12
N GLU A 274 -3.84 5.23 -15.69
CA GLU A 274 -4.90 4.87 -16.63
C GLU A 274 -4.33 4.20 -17.89
N ASP A 275 -3.25 4.74 -18.49
CA ASP A 275 -2.55 4.13 -19.64
C ASP A 275 -2.01 2.74 -19.28
N LEU A 276 -1.44 2.56 -18.08
CA LEU A 276 -1.06 1.23 -17.60
C LEU A 276 -2.26 0.28 -17.61
N LEU A 277 -3.37 0.65 -16.97
CA LEU A 277 -4.54 -0.20 -16.82
C LEU A 277 -5.15 -0.58 -18.18
N GLN A 278 -5.16 0.36 -19.12
CA GLN A 278 -5.63 0.13 -20.51
C GLN A 278 -4.69 -0.78 -21.31
N SER A 279 -3.41 -0.80 -20.96
CA SER A 279 -2.39 -1.67 -21.58
C SER A 279 -2.36 -3.08 -21.00
N MET A 280 -3.05 -3.32 -19.88
CA MET A 280 -3.16 -4.62 -19.22
C MET A 280 -4.44 -5.34 -19.63
N PRO A 281 -4.50 -6.69 -19.58
CA PRO A 281 -5.74 -7.41 -19.79
C PRO A 281 -6.80 -7.03 -18.73
N LYS A 282 -8.09 -6.92 -19.11
CA LYS A 282 -9.20 -6.53 -18.22
C LYS A 282 -9.22 -7.30 -16.88
N GLY A 283 -8.93 -8.59 -16.91
CA GLY A 283 -8.88 -9.49 -15.76
C GLY A 283 -7.78 -9.17 -14.75
N PHE A 284 -6.78 -8.35 -15.12
CA PHE A 284 -5.75 -7.86 -14.20
C PHE A 284 -6.35 -7.00 -13.08
N SER A 285 -7.38 -6.23 -13.39
CA SER A 285 -8.00 -5.26 -12.49
C SER A 285 -9.44 -5.60 -12.11
N HIS A 286 -10.00 -6.66 -12.70
CA HIS A 286 -11.33 -7.14 -12.35
C HIS A 286 -11.42 -7.56 -10.89
N ARG A 287 -12.39 -7.00 -10.16
CA ARG A 287 -12.60 -7.23 -8.71
C ARG A 287 -11.41 -6.84 -7.82
N MET A 288 -10.53 -5.98 -8.32
CA MET A 288 -9.36 -5.49 -7.59
C MET A 288 -9.54 -4.04 -7.16
N GLY A 289 -9.12 -3.75 -5.94
CA GLY A 289 -8.76 -2.41 -5.49
C GLY A 289 -7.24 -2.29 -5.43
N PHE A 290 -6.69 -1.33 -6.17
CA PHE A 290 -5.26 -1.07 -6.21
C PHE A 290 -4.94 0.32 -5.68
N SER A 291 -3.73 0.45 -5.14
CA SER A 291 -3.05 1.74 -5.16
C SER A 291 -1.61 1.59 -5.62
N PHE A 292 -1.22 2.45 -6.54
CA PHE A 292 0.10 2.50 -7.15
C PHE A 292 0.89 3.58 -6.46
N ASP A 293 2.12 3.29 -6.05
CA ASP A 293 3.11 4.30 -5.65
C ASP A 293 3.93 4.66 -6.88
N ILE A 294 3.89 5.94 -7.27
CA ILE A 294 4.50 6.49 -8.46
C ILE A 294 5.53 7.53 -8.04
N PHE A 295 6.73 7.40 -8.58
CA PHE A 295 7.77 8.40 -8.49
C PHE A 295 7.81 9.28 -9.75
N VAL A 296 7.99 10.58 -9.57
CA VAL A 296 8.17 11.59 -10.64
C VAL A 296 9.62 12.08 -10.59
N THR A 297 10.44 11.76 -11.59
CA THR A 297 11.83 12.23 -11.61
C THR A 297 11.89 13.76 -11.80
N PRO A 298 13.04 14.41 -11.51
CA PRO A 298 13.23 15.83 -11.81
C PRO A 298 12.96 16.21 -13.28
N GLN A 299 13.16 15.27 -14.20
CA GLN A 299 12.89 15.41 -15.64
C GLN A 299 11.42 15.12 -16.00
N GLY A 300 10.55 14.84 -15.02
CA GLY A 300 9.13 14.57 -15.21
C GLY A 300 8.81 13.12 -15.60
N LYS A 301 9.78 12.18 -15.56
CA LYS A 301 9.52 10.77 -15.86
C LYS A 301 8.72 10.13 -14.73
N LEU A 302 7.65 9.42 -15.08
CA LEU A 302 6.78 8.70 -14.14
C LEU A 302 7.20 7.23 -14.09
N GLN A 303 7.37 6.67 -12.90
CA GLN A 303 7.67 5.25 -12.71
C GLN A 303 6.99 4.67 -11.47
N ILE A 304 6.42 3.48 -11.60
CA ILE A 304 5.82 2.73 -10.51
C ILE A 304 6.93 2.11 -9.67
N ILE A 305 6.87 2.33 -8.35
CA ILE A 305 7.81 1.76 -7.39
C ILE A 305 7.19 0.66 -6.53
N GLU A 306 5.87 0.64 -6.42
CA GLU A 306 5.11 -0.35 -5.65
C GLU A 306 3.65 -0.37 -6.10
N VAL A 307 3.04 -1.56 -6.13
CA VAL A 307 1.59 -1.75 -6.29
C VAL A 307 1.07 -2.38 -5.02
N ASN A 308 0.06 -1.77 -4.41
CA ASN A 308 -0.53 -2.24 -3.17
C ASN A 308 -1.91 -2.85 -3.47
N THR A 309 -2.16 -4.02 -2.88
CA THR A 309 -3.44 -4.74 -2.91
C THR A 309 -3.93 -4.93 -1.46
N ASN A 310 -5.07 -5.60 -1.28
CA ASN A 310 -5.54 -6.04 0.04
C ASN A 310 -4.82 -7.30 0.58
N ARG A 311 -3.79 -7.78 -0.11
CA ARG A 311 -2.90 -8.87 0.35
C ARG A 311 -3.59 -10.21 0.62
N GLY A 312 -4.77 -10.43 0.04
CA GLY A 312 -5.56 -11.63 0.26
C GLY A 312 -6.36 -11.64 1.56
N GLU A 313 -6.64 -10.46 2.11
CA GLU A 313 -7.39 -10.25 3.34
C GLU A 313 -8.50 -9.21 3.15
N ARG A 314 -9.51 -9.24 4.03
CA ARG A 314 -10.59 -8.24 4.09
C ARG A 314 -10.10 -6.94 4.74
N THR A 315 -9.10 -6.32 4.13
CA THR A 315 -8.42 -5.12 4.64
C THR A 315 -8.32 -4.04 3.56
N ASN A 316 -7.79 -2.87 3.89
CA ASN A 316 -7.59 -1.78 2.94
C ASN A 316 -6.35 -2.04 2.06
N TRP A 317 -6.43 -1.74 0.76
CA TRP A 317 -5.27 -1.78 -0.15
C TRP A 317 -4.39 -0.52 -0.08
N SER A 318 -4.86 0.54 0.60
CA SER A 318 -4.09 1.78 0.78
C SER A 318 -4.40 2.39 2.14
N GLY A 319 -3.38 2.92 2.81
CA GLY A 319 -3.54 3.71 4.04
C GLY A 319 -4.37 4.98 3.82
N PHE A 320 -4.37 5.56 2.61
CA PHE A 320 -5.16 6.75 2.28
C PHE A 320 -6.65 6.49 2.17
N LEU A 321 -7.11 5.23 2.15
CA LEU A 321 -8.54 4.94 2.30
C LEU A 321 -9.12 5.38 3.65
N ARG A 322 -8.30 5.87 4.59
CA ARG A 322 -8.79 6.55 5.80
C ARG A 322 -9.13 8.03 5.56
N THR A 323 -8.67 8.65 4.49
CA THR A 323 -8.93 10.08 4.25
C THR A 323 -10.34 10.25 3.68
N PRO A 324 -11.09 11.29 4.11
CA PRO A 324 -12.42 11.58 3.60
C PRO A 324 -12.43 11.85 2.09
N LYS A 325 -11.41 12.55 1.60
CA LYS A 325 -11.23 12.84 0.17
C LYS A 325 -11.12 11.58 -0.67
N THR A 326 -10.25 10.63 -0.27
CA THR A 326 -10.07 9.38 -1.00
C THR A 326 -11.35 8.55 -1.00
N ILE A 327 -12.01 8.33 0.15
CA ILE A 327 -13.25 7.51 0.15
C ILE A 327 -14.43 8.20 -0.54
N GLY A 328 -14.51 9.54 -0.49
CA GLY A 328 -15.47 10.31 -1.26
C GLY A 328 -15.23 10.18 -2.77
N ALA A 329 -13.97 10.11 -3.20
CA ALA A 329 -13.62 9.84 -4.59
C ALA A 329 -14.05 8.44 -5.03
N TYR A 330 -13.92 7.42 -4.16
CA TYR A 330 -14.48 6.09 -4.43
C TYR A 330 -16.01 6.10 -4.56
N ALA A 331 -16.72 6.81 -3.67
CA ALA A 331 -18.17 6.91 -3.74
C ALA A 331 -18.65 7.60 -5.03
N ARG A 332 -17.98 8.68 -5.46
CA ARG A 332 -18.23 9.33 -6.76
C ARG A 332 -17.90 8.39 -7.92
N HIS A 333 -16.76 7.72 -7.87
CA HIS A 333 -16.33 6.80 -8.91
C HIS A 333 -17.37 5.68 -9.15
N VAL A 334 -17.85 5.03 -8.09
CA VAL A 334 -18.85 3.95 -8.26
C VAL A 334 -20.21 4.46 -8.71
N LYS A 335 -20.57 5.69 -8.33
CA LYS A 335 -21.77 6.35 -8.84
C LYS A 335 -21.65 6.61 -10.35
N ASP A 336 -20.53 7.19 -10.78
CA ASP A 336 -20.34 7.65 -12.15
C ASP A 336 -20.13 6.48 -13.14
N HIS A 337 -19.49 5.39 -12.71
CA HIS A 337 -19.18 4.24 -13.59
C HIS A 337 -20.17 3.08 -13.48
N TYR A 338 -20.83 2.92 -12.33
CA TYR A 338 -21.73 1.76 -12.09
C TYR A 338 -23.15 2.15 -11.67
N GLY A 339 -23.45 3.46 -11.58
CA GLY A 339 -24.77 3.93 -11.12
C GLY A 339 -25.07 3.62 -9.66
N TRP A 340 -24.06 3.28 -8.86
CA TRP A 340 -24.24 2.96 -7.44
C TRP A 340 -24.28 4.24 -6.61
N ALA A 341 -25.46 4.61 -6.13
CA ALA A 341 -25.67 5.81 -5.35
C ALA A 341 -25.85 5.47 -3.87
N ILE A 342 -25.03 6.07 -3.01
CA ILE A 342 -25.25 6.04 -1.56
C ILE A 342 -26.34 7.05 -1.25
N GLU A 343 -27.42 6.61 -0.61
CA GLU A 343 -28.58 7.44 -0.34
C GLU A 343 -28.44 8.25 0.97
N GLY A 344 -29.34 9.23 1.13
CA GLY A 344 -29.53 9.92 2.39
C GLY A 344 -28.40 10.88 2.77
N THR A 345 -28.30 11.12 4.08
CA THR A 345 -27.31 12.04 4.65
C THR A 345 -25.90 11.48 4.55
N GLU A 346 -25.74 10.17 4.72
CA GLU A 346 -24.47 9.46 4.60
C GLU A 346 -23.93 9.56 3.17
N GLY A 347 -24.79 9.40 2.15
CA GLY A 347 -24.42 9.65 0.77
C GLY A 347 -23.91 11.07 0.54
N TRP A 348 -24.62 12.07 1.05
CA TRP A 348 -24.15 13.46 1.01
C TRP A 348 -22.79 13.64 1.69
N MET A 349 -22.54 12.98 2.84
CA MET A 349 -21.26 13.03 3.52
C MET A 349 -20.12 12.42 2.67
N PHE A 350 -20.34 11.28 2.00
CA PHE A 350 -19.36 10.73 1.07
C PHE A 350 -19.09 11.68 -0.10
N TYR A 351 -20.13 12.19 -0.75
CA TYR A 351 -19.97 13.04 -1.94
C TYR A 351 -19.31 14.38 -1.66
N ASN A 352 -19.39 14.87 -0.43
CA ASN A 352 -18.73 16.10 0.04
C ASN A 352 -17.41 15.85 0.79
N ASN A 353 -16.83 14.65 0.74
CA ASN A 353 -15.58 14.30 1.42
C ASN A 353 -15.63 14.53 2.94
N LEU A 354 -16.76 14.21 3.58
CA LEU A 354 -16.98 14.33 5.04
C LEU A 354 -17.08 12.95 5.73
N ALA A 355 -17.32 11.89 4.95
CA ALA A 355 -17.30 10.54 5.47
C ALA A 355 -15.95 10.24 6.13
N ASN A 356 -15.96 9.53 7.25
CA ASN A 356 -14.78 9.19 8.06
C ASN A 356 -13.97 10.40 8.60
N ALA A 357 -14.45 11.66 8.47
CA ALA A 357 -13.70 12.86 8.84
C ALA A 357 -13.29 12.88 10.32
N LYS A 358 -14.19 12.52 11.24
CA LYS A 358 -13.87 12.44 12.67
C LYS A 358 -12.68 11.51 12.94
N LYS A 359 -12.71 10.29 12.40
CA LYS A 359 -11.64 9.29 12.59
C LYS A 359 -10.32 9.73 11.95
N HIS A 360 -10.39 10.33 10.77
CA HIS A 360 -9.21 10.89 10.09
C HIS A 360 -8.58 12.03 10.87
N VAL A 361 -9.37 13.03 11.27
CA VAL A 361 -8.87 14.19 12.01
C VAL A 361 -8.29 13.78 13.37
N LYS A 362 -8.94 12.85 14.10
CA LYS A 362 -8.36 12.24 15.31
C LYS A 362 -6.95 11.69 15.06
N HIS A 363 -6.79 10.90 14.00
CA HIS A 363 -5.50 10.30 13.66
C HIS A 363 -4.45 11.34 13.27
N ASP A 364 -4.82 12.30 12.43
CA ASP A 364 -3.87 13.31 11.95
C ASP A 364 -3.45 14.24 13.09
N ILE A 365 -4.33 14.56 14.04
CA ILE A 365 -3.94 15.31 15.24
C ILE A 365 -2.85 14.57 16.02
N VAL A 366 -2.99 13.27 16.22
CA VAL A 366 -1.99 12.46 16.93
C VAL A 366 -0.64 12.48 16.19
N ASP A 367 -0.66 12.39 14.87
CA ASP A 367 0.56 12.44 14.06
C ASP A 367 1.21 13.84 14.09
N TRP A 368 0.42 14.89 13.89
CA TRP A 368 0.88 16.28 14.01
C TRP A 368 1.42 16.59 15.40
N MET A 369 0.87 16.00 16.47
CA MET A 369 1.39 16.17 17.82
C MET A 369 2.75 15.51 18.04
N LYS A 370 3.02 14.36 17.39
CA LYS A 370 4.36 13.75 17.41
C LYS A 370 5.37 14.67 16.72
N ASP A 371 4.95 15.34 15.65
CA ASP A 371 5.79 16.26 14.89
C ASP A 371 5.99 17.60 15.61
N ALA A 372 4.94 18.12 16.26
CA ALA A 372 5.01 19.33 17.07
C ALA A 372 5.88 19.18 18.33
N ALA A 373 6.42 17.99 18.62
CA ALA A 373 7.55 17.86 19.54
C ALA A 373 8.81 18.58 19.02
N ASN A 374 8.88 18.83 17.70
CA ASN A 374 9.87 19.71 17.08
C ASN A 374 9.31 21.15 16.94
N PRO A 375 9.91 22.16 17.60
CA PRO A 375 9.53 23.57 17.47
C PRO A 375 9.43 24.09 16.04
N GLU A 376 10.26 23.58 15.12
CA GLU A 376 10.27 23.99 13.71
C GLU A 376 9.01 23.55 12.94
N SER A 377 8.23 22.61 13.49
CA SER A 377 7.02 22.06 12.87
C SER A 377 5.73 22.70 13.41
N HIS A 378 5.84 23.67 14.31
CA HIS A 378 4.72 24.29 15.03
C HIS A 378 3.76 25.04 14.09
N ASP A 379 4.27 25.98 13.30
CA ASP A 379 3.41 26.77 12.40
C ASP A 379 2.70 25.89 11.36
N TYR A 380 3.38 24.85 10.87
CA TYR A 380 2.80 23.87 9.96
C TYR A 380 1.66 23.07 10.62
N ALA A 381 1.81 22.69 11.88
CA ALA A 381 0.77 21.96 12.61
C ALA A 381 -0.49 22.80 12.82
N LEU A 382 -0.33 24.08 13.21
CA LEU A 382 -1.46 24.98 13.42
C LEU A 382 -2.19 25.27 12.11
N GLU A 383 -1.46 25.47 11.01
CA GLU A 383 -2.05 25.63 9.69
C GLU A 383 -2.79 24.37 9.24
N GLY A 384 -2.21 23.18 9.45
CA GLY A 384 -2.88 21.90 9.20
C GLY A 384 -4.20 21.78 9.95
N PHE A 385 -4.26 22.20 11.21
CA PHE A 385 -5.50 22.20 11.99
C PHE A 385 -6.55 23.18 11.47
N ARG A 386 -6.15 24.36 10.97
CA ARG A 386 -7.06 25.32 10.35
C ARG A 386 -7.57 24.82 9.02
N MET A 387 -6.73 24.17 8.21
CA MET A 387 -7.14 23.52 6.98
C MET A 387 -8.17 22.43 7.25
N MET A 388 -7.97 21.57 8.25
CA MET A 388 -8.98 20.58 8.65
C MET A 388 -10.32 21.22 9.07
N GLN A 389 -10.27 22.33 9.80
CA GLN A 389 -11.49 23.07 10.17
C GLN A 389 -12.25 23.54 8.94
N LYS A 390 -11.53 24.14 7.99
CA LYS A 390 -12.10 24.67 6.75
C LYS A 390 -12.67 23.55 5.87
N ASP A 391 -11.90 22.50 5.64
CA ASP A 391 -12.23 21.49 4.64
C ASP A 391 -13.27 20.47 5.15
N TYR A 392 -13.28 20.18 6.46
CA TYR A 392 -14.16 19.15 7.02
C TYR A 392 -15.26 19.67 7.94
N PHE A 393 -15.05 20.78 8.66
CA PHE A 393 -15.97 21.20 9.71
C PHE A 393 -16.85 22.38 9.32
N ALA A 394 -16.33 23.35 8.56
CA ALA A 394 -17.17 24.45 8.05
C ALA A 394 -18.41 23.94 7.29
N PRO A 395 -18.31 22.96 6.36
CA PRO A 395 -19.48 22.42 5.66
C PRO A 395 -20.49 21.75 6.61
N VAL A 396 -20.00 21.08 7.67
CA VAL A 396 -20.87 20.42 8.67
C VAL A 396 -21.62 21.47 9.50
N LEU A 397 -20.91 22.51 9.94
CA LEU A 397 -21.48 23.59 10.75
C LEU A 397 -22.50 24.43 9.96
N GLU A 398 -22.24 24.69 8.67
CA GLU A 398 -23.17 25.37 7.76
C GLU A 398 -24.49 24.60 7.60
N ASN A 399 -24.44 23.26 7.70
CA ASN A 399 -25.58 22.37 7.57
C ASN A 399 -26.17 21.93 8.91
N ALA A 400 -25.76 22.52 10.03
CA ALA A 400 -26.19 22.13 11.38
C ALA A 400 -27.69 22.35 11.66
N LYS A 401 -28.38 23.14 10.83
CA LYS A 401 -29.81 23.43 10.95
C LYS A 401 -30.69 22.61 10.01
N ASP A 402 -30.10 21.79 9.14
CA ASP A 402 -30.87 20.96 8.21
C ASP A 402 -31.52 19.77 8.96
N PRO A 403 -32.86 19.73 9.09
CA PRO A 403 -33.54 18.69 9.84
C PRO A 403 -33.35 17.29 9.24
N VAL A 404 -33.07 17.17 7.93
CA VAL A 404 -32.79 15.88 7.28
C VAL A 404 -31.40 15.37 7.69
N LYS A 405 -30.41 16.27 7.80
CA LYS A 405 -29.06 15.89 8.25
C LYS A 405 -29.05 15.45 9.70
N LEU A 406 -29.83 16.12 10.55
CA LEU A 406 -29.94 15.81 11.98
C LEU A 406 -30.60 14.45 12.28
N GLN A 407 -31.19 13.77 11.29
CA GLN A 407 -31.68 12.39 11.44
C GLN A 407 -30.56 11.34 11.35
N SER A 408 -29.38 11.69 10.83
CA SER A 408 -28.23 10.78 10.72
C SER A 408 -27.38 10.82 11.98
N ALA A 409 -27.20 9.65 12.61
CA ALA A 409 -26.34 9.51 13.78
C ALA A 409 -24.88 9.89 13.46
N ASP A 410 -24.37 9.50 12.29
CA ASP A 410 -23.00 9.82 11.88
C ASP A 410 -22.79 11.33 11.65
N PHE A 411 -23.81 12.03 11.11
CA PHE A 411 -23.74 13.48 10.95
C PHE A 411 -23.79 14.21 12.30
N VAL A 412 -24.69 13.82 13.19
CA VAL A 412 -24.80 14.41 14.55
C VAL A 412 -23.50 14.20 15.33
N GLU A 413 -22.90 13.02 15.24
CA GLU A 413 -21.61 12.73 15.86
C GLU A 413 -20.48 13.62 15.28
N LEU A 414 -20.45 13.81 13.96
CA LEU A 414 -19.48 14.69 13.32
C LEU A 414 -19.72 16.17 13.67
N LEU A 415 -20.97 16.60 13.78
CA LEU A 415 -21.35 17.96 14.15
C LEU A 415 -20.90 18.32 15.57
N ASP A 416 -21.16 17.45 16.55
CA ASP A 416 -20.67 17.64 17.92
C ASP A 416 -19.13 17.73 17.95
N PHE A 417 -18.45 16.85 17.20
CA PHE A 417 -17.00 16.89 17.07
C PHE A 417 -16.50 18.20 16.45
N ALA A 418 -17.12 18.65 15.36
CA ALA A 418 -16.79 19.89 14.64
C ALA A 418 -16.97 21.14 15.51
N GLN A 419 -18.04 21.19 16.31
CA GLN A 419 -18.30 22.28 17.25
C GLN A 419 -17.22 22.34 18.34
N ASN A 420 -16.96 21.20 18.99
CA ASN A 420 -15.94 21.10 20.03
C ASN A 420 -14.54 21.45 19.50
N TYR A 421 -14.19 20.93 18.33
CA TYR A 421 -12.92 21.23 17.66
C TYR A 421 -12.78 22.74 17.40
N SER A 422 -13.81 23.35 16.80
CA SER A 422 -13.79 24.77 16.43
C SER A 422 -13.68 25.70 17.64
N ILE A 423 -14.43 25.43 18.70
CA ILE A 423 -14.40 26.21 19.96
C ILE A 423 -13.03 26.13 20.62
N ARG A 424 -12.38 24.97 20.59
CA ARG A 424 -11.06 24.79 21.21
C ARG A 424 -9.96 25.41 20.37
N LEU A 425 -9.97 25.18 19.05
CA LEU A 425 -8.98 25.74 18.13
C LEU A 425 -9.03 27.28 18.11
N SER A 426 -10.21 27.89 18.18
CA SER A 426 -10.34 29.36 18.19
C SER A 426 -9.72 30.04 19.42
N LYS A 427 -9.49 29.28 20.50
CA LYS A 427 -8.81 29.76 21.71
C LYS A 427 -7.30 29.67 21.61
N VAL A 428 -6.78 28.83 20.71
CA VAL A 428 -5.34 28.67 20.47
C VAL A 428 -4.84 29.90 19.71
N LYS A 429 -4.09 30.76 20.40
CA LYS A 429 -3.46 31.93 19.77
C LYS A 429 -2.03 31.63 19.34
N LYS A 430 -1.32 30.82 20.14
CA LYS A 430 0.06 30.40 19.88
C LYS A 430 0.30 29.01 20.43
N ILE A 431 1.18 28.25 19.80
CA ILE A 431 1.58 26.94 20.31
C ILE A 431 2.31 27.10 21.65
N GLY A 432 2.05 26.16 22.56
CA GLY A 432 2.59 26.15 23.92
C GLY A 432 1.84 27.05 24.91
N ASP A 433 0.84 27.83 24.47
CA ASP A 433 -0.04 28.51 25.41
C ASP A 433 -0.99 27.52 26.14
N LYS A 434 -1.70 28.03 27.16
CA LYS A 434 -2.66 27.21 27.90
C LYS A 434 -3.73 26.60 26.99
N ALA A 435 -4.25 27.37 26.03
CA ALA A 435 -5.30 26.90 25.13
C ALA A 435 -4.79 25.80 24.18
N TRP A 436 -3.54 25.88 23.74
CA TRP A 436 -2.86 24.82 23.00
C TRP A 436 -2.74 23.56 23.84
N ASN A 437 -2.28 23.67 25.10
CA ASN A 437 -2.17 22.51 25.98
C ASN A 437 -3.55 21.90 26.30
N ASP A 438 -4.58 22.73 26.47
CA ASP A 438 -5.97 22.27 26.65
C ASP A 438 -6.51 21.58 25.39
N PHE A 439 -6.18 22.11 24.20
CA PHE A 439 -6.51 21.50 22.91
C PHE A 439 -5.82 20.13 22.77
N VAL A 440 -4.50 20.08 22.96
CA VAL A 440 -3.69 18.85 22.95
C VAL A 440 -4.15 17.83 23.99
N THR A 441 -4.58 18.28 25.16
CA THR A 441 -5.09 17.36 26.20
C THR A 441 -6.43 16.76 25.78
N TRP A 442 -7.35 17.59 25.26
CA TRP A 442 -8.61 17.10 24.72
C TRP A 442 -8.38 16.11 23.57
N THR A 443 -7.41 16.34 22.70
CA THR A 443 -7.16 15.44 21.57
C THR A 443 -6.61 14.09 22.02
N LYS A 444 -5.82 14.04 23.09
CA LYS A 444 -5.41 12.78 23.73
C LYS A 444 -6.61 12.00 24.31
N THR A 445 -7.65 12.67 24.80
CA THR A 445 -8.86 11.97 25.25
C THR A 445 -9.66 11.35 24.11
N LEU A 446 -9.34 11.67 22.85
CA LEU A 446 -9.98 11.09 21.68
C LEU A 446 -9.37 9.75 21.23
N GLU A 447 -8.23 9.33 21.80
CA GLU A 447 -7.56 8.04 21.51
C GLU A 447 -8.28 6.82 22.13
N HIS A 448 -9.33 7.07 22.92
CA HIS A 448 -10.26 6.08 23.46
C HIS A 448 -11.66 6.31 22.85
#